data_AF-W8P915-F1
#
_entry.id   AF-W8P915-F1
#
_cell.length_a   1.000
_cell.length_b   1.000
_cell.length_c   1.000
_cell.angle_alpha   90.00
_cell.angle_beta   90.00
_cell.angle_gamma   90.00
#
_symmetry.space_group_name_H-M   'P 1'
#
loop_
_entity.id
_entity.type
_entity.pdbx_description
1 polymer ?
#
loop_
_entity_poly.entity_id
_entity_poly.type
_entity_poly.pdbx_seq_one_letter_code
_entity_poly.pdbx_strand_id
1 'polypeptide(L)'
;MDAEALLRNEENKSFLMKRLEDLIEKHGFDRRIDEFVENLVGAKMADVIDINKVFDKLYDFVIMNLPPEIQETFYHDVRSFIERSVVTEDQ
;
A
#
# COMPACT_ATOMS: atom_id res chain seq x y z
N MET A 1 11.93 -22.92 -3.25
CA MET A 1 10.96 -22.19 -4.09
C MET A 1 11.56 -20.82 -4.41
N ASP A 2 11.37 -20.31 -5.63
CA ASP A 2 11.89 -18.98 -6.01
C ASP A 2 11.13 -17.88 -5.27
N ALA A 3 11.84 -16.87 -4.73
CA ALA A 3 11.24 -15.72 -4.07
C ALA A 3 10.27 -14.98 -5.02
N GLU A 4 10.57 -14.96 -6.31
CA GLU A 4 9.66 -14.41 -7.32
C GLU A 4 8.35 -15.21 -7.41
N ALA A 5 8.41 -16.54 -7.35
CA ALA A 5 7.22 -17.39 -7.36
C ALA A 5 6.37 -17.21 -6.09
N LEU A 6 7.01 -17.07 -4.93
CA LEU A 6 6.34 -16.79 -3.66
C LEU A 6 5.61 -15.46 -3.67
N LEU A 7 6.21 -14.40 -4.22
CA LEU A 7 5.60 -13.08 -4.34
C LEU A 7 4.58 -13.00 -5.48
N ARG A 8 4.61 -13.91 -6.45
CA ARG A 8 3.61 -14.02 -7.52
C ARG A 8 2.36 -14.79 -7.09
N ASN A 9 2.44 -15.59 -6.02
CA ASN A 9 1.31 -16.28 -5.44
C ASN A 9 0.29 -15.27 -4.87
N GLU A 10 -0.96 -15.37 -5.30
CA GLU A 10 -2.03 -14.43 -4.96
C GLU A 10 -2.42 -14.46 -3.47
N GLU A 11 -2.33 -15.61 -2.81
CA GLU A 11 -2.59 -15.71 -1.37
C GLU A 11 -1.52 -14.98 -0.57
N ASN A 12 -0.25 -15.16 -0.94
CA ASN A 12 0.89 -14.47 -0.32
C ASN A 12 0.85 -12.97 -0.55
N LYS A 13 0.51 -12.53 -1.77
CA LYS A 13 0.29 -11.11 -2.07
C LYS A 13 -0.84 -10.55 -1.22
N SER A 14 -1.98 -11.23 -1.15
CA SER A 14 -3.13 -10.79 -0.37
C SER A 14 -2.77 -10.65 1.12
N PHE A 15 -2.01 -11.60 1.67
CA PHE A 15 -1.50 -11.51 3.03
C PHE A 15 -0.62 -10.27 3.25
N LEU A 16 0.34 -10.02 2.34
CA LEU A 16 1.23 -8.86 2.43
C LEU A 16 0.47 -7.54 2.23
N MET A 17 -0.48 -7.48 1.30
CA MET A 17 -1.31 -6.29 1.07
C MET A 17 -2.15 -5.96 2.31
N LYS A 18 -2.74 -6.97 2.96
CA LYS A 18 -3.44 -6.77 4.23
C LYS A 18 -2.53 -6.19 5.32
N ARG A 19 -1.28 -6.64 5.40
CA ARG A 19 -0.30 -6.06 6.35
C ARG A 19 -0.02 -4.59 6.04
N LEU A 20 0.11 -4.24 4.77
CA LEU A 20 0.29 -2.84 4.36
C LEU A 20 -0.94 -1.98 4.70
N GLU A 21 -2.14 -2.49 4.46
CA GLU A 21 -3.40 -1.83 4.85
C GLU A 21 -3.44 -1.59 6.37
N ASP A 22 -3.15 -2.61 7.19
CA ASP A 22 -3.09 -2.48 8.65
C ASP A 22 -2.07 -1.41 9.09
N LEU A 23 -0.92 -1.31 8.41
CA LEU A 23 0.10 -0.30 8.70
C LEU A 23 -0.36 1.12 8.34
N ILE A 24 -1.03 1.27 7.19
CA ILE A 24 -1.61 2.53 6.74
C ILE A 24 -2.65 3.04 7.74
N GLU A 25 -3.58 2.18 8.18
CA GLU A 25 -4.60 2.51 9.17
C GLU A 25 -3.99 2.85 10.54
N LYS A 26 -3.04 2.03 11.02
CA LYS A 26 -2.39 2.23 12.32
C LYS A 26 -1.63 3.56 12.37
N HIS A 27 -1.01 3.95 11.26
CA HIS A 27 -0.31 5.22 11.16
C HIS A 27 -1.28 6.41 10.98
N GLY A 28 -2.55 6.17 10.67
CA GLY A 28 -3.52 7.21 10.35
C GLY A 28 -3.28 7.85 8.97
N PHE A 29 -2.54 7.16 8.08
CA PHE A 29 -2.29 7.67 6.73
C PHE A 29 -3.53 7.55 5.84
N ASP A 30 -4.41 6.58 6.11
CA ASP A 30 -5.77 6.47 5.57
C ASP A 30 -6.55 7.78 5.70
N ARG A 31 -6.53 8.40 6.89
CA ARG A 31 -7.24 9.67 7.13
C ARG A 31 -6.66 10.82 6.31
N ARG A 32 -5.34 10.83 6.11
CA ARG A 32 -4.68 11.84 5.25
C ARG A 32 -5.04 11.65 3.78
N ILE A 33 -5.26 10.41 3.34
CA ILE A 33 -5.78 10.10 2.01
C ILE A 33 -7.22 10.63 1.90
N ASP A 34 -8.08 10.33 2.87
CA ASP A 34 -9.47 10.80 2.88
C ASP A 34 -9.54 12.33 2.83
N GLU A 35 -8.81 13.02 3.70
CA GLU A 35 -8.71 14.49 3.70
C GLU A 35 -8.22 15.02 2.36
N PHE A 36 -7.25 14.37 1.72
CA PHE A 36 -6.76 14.78 0.41
C PHE A 36 -7.84 14.64 -0.67
N VAL A 37 -8.56 13.52 -0.70
CA VAL A 37 -9.64 13.25 -1.66
C VAL A 37 -10.80 14.23 -1.43
N GLU A 38 -11.22 14.44 -0.18
CA GLU A 38 -12.26 15.40 0.17
C GLU A 38 -11.90 16.82 -0.26
N ASN A 39 -10.66 17.26 -0.07
CA ASN A 39 -10.21 18.57 -0.53
C ASN A 39 -10.16 18.65 -2.06
N LEU A 40 -9.73 17.58 -2.74
CA LEU A 40 -9.65 17.54 -4.19
C LEU A 40 -11.04 17.60 -4.84
N VAL A 41 -12.00 16.87 -4.26
CA VAL A 41 -13.39 16.81 -4.72
C VAL A 41 -14.14 18.05 -4.29
N GLY A 42 -14.05 18.48 -3.03
CA GLY A 42 -14.74 19.66 -2.49
C GLY A 42 -14.29 20.98 -3.11
N ALA A 43 -13.04 21.09 -3.59
CA ALA A 43 -12.56 22.26 -4.31
C ALA A 43 -13.10 22.38 -5.74
N LYS A 44 -13.78 21.35 -6.27
CA LYS A 44 -14.39 21.36 -7.61
C LYS A 44 -15.89 21.12 -7.46
N MET A 45 -16.74 21.89 -8.14
CA MET A 45 -18.17 21.54 -8.21
C MET A 45 -18.29 20.11 -8.74
N ALA A 46 -18.98 19.24 -7.99
CA ALA A 46 -19.01 17.78 -8.19
C ALA A 46 -19.41 17.34 -9.62
N ASP A 47 -20.09 18.21 -10.36
CA ASP A 47 -20.61 17.95 -11.71
C ASP A 47 -19.55 17.93 -12.84
N VAL A 48 -18.27 18.26 -12.57
CA VAL A 48 -17.21 18.32 -13.60
C VAL A 48 -15.92 17.60 -13.20
N ILE A 49 -15.99 16.69 -12.22
CA ILE A 49 -14.80 15.98 -11.76
C ILE A 49 -14.50 14.79 -12.68
N ASP A 50 -13.38 14.90 -13.40
CA ASP A 50 -12.76 13.80 -14.12
C ASP A 50 -12.10 12.83 -13.13
N ILE A 51 -12.73 11.67 -12.92
CA ILE A 51 -12.30 10.62 -11.99
C ILE A 51 -10.86 10.16 -12.26
N ASN A 52 -10.42 10.13 -13.52
CA ASN A 52 -9.06 9.70 -13.85
C ASN A 52 -8.03 10.69 -13.29
N LYS A 53 -8.32 11.99 -13.36
CA LYS A 53 -7.46 13.02 -12.76
C LYS A 53 -7.46 12.98 -11.23
N VAL A 54 -8.52 12.45 -10.60
CA VAL A 54 -8.54 12.21 -9.15
C VAL A 54 -7.60 11.07 -8.82
N PHE A 55 -7.67 9.96 -9.55
CA PHE A 55 -6.78 8.83 -9.36
C PHE A 55 -5.32 9.17 -9.61
N ASP A 56 -4.99 9.90 -10.69
CA ASP A 56 -3.61 10.32 -10.97
C ASP A 56 -3.03 11.14 -9.81
N LYS A 57 -3.81 12.10 -9.30
CA LYS A 57 -3.38 12.93 -8.17
C LYS A 57 -3.29 12.18 -6.86
N LEU A 58 -4.19 11.23 -6.63
CA LEU A 58 -4.15 10.37 -5.45
C LEU A 58 -2.93 9.44 -5.48
N TYR A 59 -2.63 8.86 -6.64
CA TYR A 59 -1.44 8.04 -6.87
C TYR A 59 -0.17 8.84 -6.55
N ASP A 60 -0.04 10.03 -7.14
CA ASP A 60 1.08 10.94 -6.89
C ASP A 60 1.20 11.30 -5.40
N PHE A 61 0.08 11.60 -4.75
CA PHE A 61 0.04 11.90 -3.32
C PHE A 61 0.56 10.74 -2.48
N VAL A 62 0.07 9.52 -2.71
CA VAL A 62 0.49 8.33 -1.96
C VAL A 62 1.97 8.06 -2.16
N ILE A 63 2.48 8.06 -3.40
CA ILE A 63 3.90 7.81 -3.68
C ILE A 63 4.82 8.85 -3.00
N MET A 64 4.44 10.12 -3.02
CA MET A 64 5.27 11.20 -2.45
C MET A 64 5.16 11.33 -0.93
N ASN A 65 4.05 10.88 -0.33
CA ASN A 65 3.75 11.17 1.07
C ASN A 65 3.61 9.93 1.96
N LEU A 66 3.76 8.72 1.40
CA LEU A 66 3.75 7.50 2.19
C LEU A 66 4.84 7.62 3.27
N PRO A 67 4.48 7.59 4.57
CA PRO A 67 5.44 7.77 5.65
C PRO A 67 6.60 6.77 5.54
N PRO A 68 7.86 7.20 5.71
CA PRO A 68 9.03 6.32 5.67
C PRO A 68 8.89 5.12 6.60
N GLU A 69 8.28 5.31 7.77
CA GLU A 69 8.05 4.27 8.77
C GLU A 69 7.17 3.14 8.23
N ILE A 70 6.17 3.45 7.40
CA ILE A 70 5.33 2.43 6.75
C ILE A 70 6.15 1.69 5.70
N GLN A 71 6.94 2.40 4.89
CA GLN A 71 7.78 1.82 3.85
C GLN A 71 8.81 0.85 4.43
N GLU A 72 9.53 1.28 5.46
CA GLU A 72 10.55 0.48 6.15
C GLU A 72 9.92 -0.74 6.83
N THR A 73 8.83 -0.56 7.56
CA THR A 73 8.15 -1.67 8.24
C THR A 73 7.65 -2.70 7.24
N PHE A 74 7.00 -2.26 6.16
CA PHE A 74 6.51 -3.16 5.14
C PHE A 74 7.64 -3.88 4.39
N TYR A 75 8.76 -3.19 4.12
CA TYR A 75 9.95 -3.83 3.57
C TYR A 75 10.46 -4.96 4.49
N HIS A 76 10.52 -4.72 5.80
CA HIS A 76 10.92 -5.74 6.77
C HIS A 76 9.94 -6.91 6.84
N ASP A 77 8.63 -6.66 6.72
CA ASP A 77 7.61 -7.70 6.67
C ASP A 77 7.78 -8.59 5.43
N VAL A 78 7.95 -7.99 4.25
CA VAL A 78 8.20 -8.72 3.00
C VAL A 78 9.48 -9.54 3.09
N ARG A 79 10.57 -8.94 3.58
CA ARG A 79 11.85 -9.63 3.75
C ARG A 79 11.73 -10.82 4.70
N SER A 80 11.12 -10.62 5.86
CA SER A 80 10.93 -11.66 6.87
C SER A 80 10.05 -12.79 6.36
N PHE A 81 9.03 -12.45 5.55
CA PHE A 81 8.17 -13.43 4.90
C PHE A 81 8.97 -14.33 3.96
N ILE A 82 9.76 -13.73 3.05
CA ILE A 82 10.59 -14.49 2.10
C ILE A 82 11.60 -15.37 2.85
N GLU A 83 12.32 -14.81 3.83
CA GLU A 83 13.33 -15.54 4.60
C GLU A 83 12.72 -16.76 5.31
N ARG A 84 11.55 -16.63 5.92
CA ARG A 84 10.85 -17.76 6.56
C ARG A 84 10.40 -18.81 5.56
N SER A 85 9.83 -18.39 4.43
CA SER A 85 9.33 -19.32 3.42
C SER A 85 10.44 -20.11 2.73
N VAL A 86 11.63 -19.54 2.60
CA VAL A 86 12.81 -20.25 2.04
C VAL A 86 13.40 -21.24 3.06
N VAL A 87 13.49 -20.86 4.35
CA VAL A 87 14.07 -21.73 5.40
C VAL A 87 13.18 -22.95 5.71
N THR A 88 11.87 -22.85 5.49
CA THR A 88 10.93 -23.95 5.81
C THR A 88 10.98 -25.10 4.79
N GLU A 89 11.67 -24.96 3.65
CA GLU A 89 11.74 -25.99 2.61
C GLU A 89 13.01 -26.87 2.65
N ASP A 90 14.01 -26.51 3.47
CA ASP A 90 15.26 -27.26 3.64
C ASP A 90 15.23 -28.24 4.84
N GLN A 91 14.03 -28.52 5.40
CA GLN A 91 13.79 -29.54 6.44
C GLN A 91 12.77 -30.58 5.96
#